data_AF-A0ABD1XRZ6-F1
#
_entry.id   AF-A0ABD1XRZ6-F1
#
_cell.length_a   1.000
_cell.length_b   1.000
_cell.length_c   1.000
_cell.angle_alpha   90.00
_cell.angle_beta   90.00
_cell.angle_gamma   90.00
#
_symmetry.space_group_name_H-M   'P 1'
#
loop_
_entity.id
_entity.type
_entity.pdbx_description
1 polymer ?
#
loop_
_entity_poly.entity_id
_entity_poly.type
_entity_poly.pdbx_seq_one_letter_code
_entity_poly.pdbx_strand_id
1 'polypeptide(L)'
;MAIRAVLGTGARSVGATRHSVELFGGQTGLRPSAVRLPPTLGLGSSALSDSWVPERRNTVTSPGGRRKLDLWGSISASSIRSNCIGRQVVKVNAMSSSAPSESKTLKIVGICGSLRKGSTNAGLLRAAGEIVKKEFPDVTFEIADISTLPFVNTDLEVNGTYPQSVADFRAKVLAADGFLFACPEYNYSVPAVLKNAIDWASRPPNLWADKGAAVVSAGGGAGGARSSYHLRQSAVYIDLHFINKPEMFVRIFEAPKKFDENGDLIDKAAEGILREVVKSLRAWIIRIKH
;
A
#
# COMPACT_ATOMS: atom_id res chain seq x y z
N MET A 1 -15.15 -73.89 53.74
CA MET A 1 -13.75 -73.50 53.51
C MET A 1 -13.56 -72.12 54.13
N ALA A 2 -12.60 -71.92 55.04
CA ALA A 2 -12.30 -70.61 55.65
C ALA A 2 -11.14 -69.94 54.88
N ILE A 3 -10.76 -68.65 54.99
CA ILE A 3 -10.65 -67.73 56.14
C ILE A 3 -10.81 -66.24 55.67
N ARG A 4 -11.26 -65.33 56.56
CA ARG A 4 -10.83 -63.91 56.84
C ARG A 4 -9.76 -63.26 55.91
N ALA A 5 -9.54 -61.93 55.77
CA ALA A 5 -10.03 -60.64 56.32
C ALA A 5 -9.47 -59.48 55.41
N VAL A 6 -9.47 -58.14 55.65
CA VAL A 6 -10.01 -57.20 56.68
C VAL A 6 -10.15 -55.76 56.04
N LEU A 7 -10.52 -54.73 56.82
CA LEU A 7 -10.62 -53.30 56.43
C LEU A 7 -9.28 -52.53 56.41
N GLY A 8 -9.24 -51.34 55.79
CA GLY A 8 -8.14 -50.37 55.98
C GLY A 8 -8.28 -49.02 55.26
N THR A 9 -8.70 -47.97 55.98
CA THR A 9 -8.73 -46.58 55.48
C THR A 9 -7.45 -45.81 55.86
N GLY A 10 -7.01 -44.85 55.04
CA GLY A 10 -5.88 -43.99 55.37
C GLY A 10 -5.81 -42.72 54.51
N ALA A 11 -5.89 -41.55 55.14
CA ALA A 11 -5.76 -40.25 54.49
C ALA A 11 -4.30 -39.73 54.56
N ARG A 12 -3.95 -38.80 53.66
CA ARG A 12 -2.80 -37.90 53.86
C ARG A 12 -3.01 -36.56 53.14
N SER A 13 -2.30 -35.54 53.60
CA SER A 13 -2.72 -34.13 53.48
C SER A 13 -1.82 -33.27 52.58
N VAL A 14 -2.33 -32.07 52.27
CA VAL A 14 -1.62 -30.97 51.60
C VAL A 14 -0.28 -30.65 52.27
N GLY A 15 0.74 -30.34 51.46
CA GLY A 15 1.97 -29.67 51.88
C GLY A 15 2.42 -28.70 50.79
N ALA A 16 2.47 -27.40 51.09
CA ALA A 16 2.84 -26.35 50.13
C ALA A 16 4.27 -25.85 50.40
N THR A 17 5.15 -25.95 49.40
CA THR A 17 6.53 -25.45 49.48
C THR A 17 6.60 -23.98 49.05
N ARG A 18 6.94 -23.11 50.00
CA ARG A 18 7.47 -21.77 49.72
C ARG A 18 8.96 -21.89 49.41
N HIS A 19 9.45 -21.18 48.41
CA HIS A 19 10.85 -20.81 48.30
C HIS A 19 10.99 -19.29 48.26
N SER A 20 11.69 -18.76 49.26
CA SER A 20 12.06 -17.36 49.38
C SER A 20 13.25 -17.07 48.48
N VAL A 21 13.33 -15.86 47.93
CA VAL A 21 14.56 -15.35 47.31
C VAL A 21 15.22 -14.40 48.30
N GLU A 22 16.46 -14.69 48.68
CA GLU A 22 17.24 -13.83 49.58
C GLU A 22 17.83 -12.62 48.84
N LEU A 23 17.92 -11.49 49.54
CA LEU A 23 18.55 -10.27 49.04
C LEU A 23 20.00 -10.22 49.50
N PHE A 24 20.94 -10.48 48.59
CA PHE A 24 22.36 -10.18 48.82
C PHE A 24 22.75 -8.87 48.12
N GLY A 25 23.19 -7.89 48.90
CA GLY A 25 23.81 -6.66 48.40
C GLY A 25 25.29 -6.85 48.12
N GLY A 26 25.77 -6.33 46.99
CA GLY A 26 27.19 -6.32 46.64
C GLY A 26 27.53 -5.11 45.78
N GLN A 27 28.39 -4.21 46.29
CA GLN A 27 28.95 -3.13 45.50
C GLN A 27 30.14 -3.63 44.67
N THR A 28 30.15 -3.35 43.37
CA THR A 28 31.37 -2.94 42.66
C THR A 28 30.98 -1.97 41.55
N GLY A 29 31.76 -0.90 41.37
CA GLY A 29 31.49 0.12 40.34
C GLY A 29 32.39 -0.08 39.12
N LEU A 30 31.79 -0.18 37.93
CA LEU A 30 32.49 -0.06 36.66
C LEU A 30 31.93 1.13 35.88
N ARG A 31 32.82 2.02 35.43
CA ARG A 31 32.47 3.23 34.68
C ARG A 31 32.27 2.88 33.20
N PRO A 32 31.33 3.51 32.48
CA PRO A 32 31.30 3.44 31.03
C PRO A 32 32.57 4.09 30.45
N SER A 33 33.19 3.41 29.48
CA SER A 33 34.40 3.90 28.81
C SER A 33 34.07 5.03 27.84
N ALA A 34 34.67 6.20 28.07
CA ALA A 34 34.51 7.35 27.17
C ALA A 34 35.25 7.12 25.85
N VAL A 35 34.52 7.20 24.73
CA VAL A 35 35.11 7.22 23.38
C VAL A 35 35.93 8.51 23.24
N ARG A 36 37.23 8.37 23.02
CA ARG A 36 38.18 9.50 22.92
C ARG A 36 38.27 9.98 21.47
N LEU A 37 37.68 11.13 21.18
CA LEU A 37 37.90 11.83 19.90
C LEU A 37 39.35 12.37 19.81
N PRO A 38 39.95 12.41 18.60
CA PRO A 38 41.25 13.05 18.39
C PRO A 38 41.17 14.59 18.52
N PRO A 39 42.28 15.26 18.86
CA PRO A 39 42.28 16.70 19.12
C PRO A 39 42.16 17.53 17.84
N THR A 40 41.45 18.65 17.94
CA THR A 40 41.40 19.69 16.90
C THR A 40 42.66 20.55 16.93
N LEU A 41 43.37 20.62 15.81
CA LEU A 41 44.21 21.78 15.50
C LEU A 41 43.35 22.80 14.76
N GLY A 42 43.45 24.08 15.15
CA GLY A 42 42.74 25.16 14.47
C GLY A 42 43.64 26.37 14.32
N LEU A 43 43.50 27.05 13.17
CA LEU A 43 43.50 28.51 12.98
C LEU A 43 43.45 28.77 11.46
N GLY A 44 42.58 29.70 11.03
CA GLY A 44 42.32 29.95 9.61
C GLY A 44 41.02 30.73 9.41
N SER A 45 41.04 32.02 9.71
CA SER A 45 39.85 32.87 9.69
C SER A 45 39.49 33.37 8.30
N SER A 46 38.24 33.20 7.90
CA SER A 46 37.51 34.20 7.12
C SER A 46 36.02 34.12 7.46
N ALA A 47 35.34 35.26 7.43
CA ALA A 47 33.91 35.32 7.71
C ALA A 47 33.10 35.12 6.42
N LEU A 48 31.94 34.50 6.54
CA LEU A 48 30.66 35.17 6.27
C LEU A 48 29.54 34.42 7.00
N SER A 49 28.60 35.17 7.55
CA SER A 49 27.52 34.66 8.40
C SER A 49 26.18 34.72 7.69
N ASP A 50 25.39 33.65 7.75
CA ASP A 50 23.93 33.72 7.72
C ASP A 50 23.34 32.53 8.48
N SER A 51 23.11 32.74 9.78
CA SER A 51 22.50 31.74 10.67
C SER A 51 20.99 31.95 10.76
N TRP A 52 20.22 31.12 10.06
CA TRP A 52 18.76 31.14 10.15
C TRP A 52 18.28 30.62 11.52
N VAL A 53 17.70 31.50 12.33
CA VAL A 53 17.17 31.17 13.67
C VAL A 53 15.64 31.19 13.63
N PRO A 54 14.94 30.11 14.04
CA PRO A 54 13.49 30.13 14.13
C PRO A 54 13.04 30.96 15.35
N GLU A 55 12.29 32.04 15.07
CA GLU A 55 11.86 33.00 16.08
C GLU A 55 10.79 32.41 17.04
N ARG A 56 10.78 32.88 18.30
CA ARG A 56 9.83 32.42 19.32
C ARG A 56 8.46 33.04 19.10
N ARG A 57 7.40 32.21 19.10
CA ARG A 57 6.00 32.69 19.12
C ARG A 57 5.72 33.48 20.41
N ASN A 58 5.59 34.79 20.29
CA ASN A 58 5.06 35.63 21.36
C ASN A 58 3.54 35.41 21.52
N THR A 59 3.11 35.19 22.76
CA THR A 59 1.70 35.15 23.14
C THR A 59 1.14 36.57 23.23
N VAL A 60 0.21 36.94 22.35
CA VAL A 60 -0.56 38.19 22.50
C VAL A 60 -1.84 37.88 23.27
N THR A 61 -1.93 38.39 24.51
CA THR A 61 -3.20 38.49 25.23
C THR A 61 -4.01 39.66 24.66
N SER A 62 -5.33 39.51 24.56
CA SER A 62 -6.24 40.58 24.15
C SER A 62 -7.31 40.79 25.23
N PRO A 63 -7.53 42.02 25.72
CA PRO A 63 -8.54 42.30 26.73
C PRO A 63 -9.96 42.25 26.13
N GLY A 64 -10.94 41.87 26.95
CA GLY A 64 -12.32 41.70 26.50
C GLY A 64 -13.04 43.02 26.22
N GLY A 65 -13.66 43.14 25.03
CA GLY A 65 -14.55 44.25 24.66
C GLY A 65 -15.92 43.74 24.22
N ARG A 66 -16.93 43.83 25.08
CA ARG A 66 -18.32 43.46 24.73
C ARG A 66 -18.93 44.50 23.78
N ARG A 67 -19.47 44.04 22.64
CA ARG A 67 -20.52 44.75 21.88
C ARG A 67 -21.65 43.77 21.57
N LYS A 68 -22.89 44.14 21.91
CA LYS A 68 -24.08 43.43 21.43
C LYS A 68 -24.29 43.73 19.94
N LEU A 69 -24.88 42.78 19.23
CA LEU A 69 -25.58 43.02 17.98
C LEU A 69 -26.84 42.15 18.00
N ASP A 70 -27.88 42.66 18.67
CA ASP A 70 -29.19 42.02 18.70
C ASP A 70 -29.90 42.30 17.37
N LEU A 71 -30.21 41.27 16.58
CA LEU A 71 -31.01 41.39 15.36
C LEU A 71 -32.03 40.24 15.27
N TRP A 72 -33.10 40.37 16.04
CA TRP A 72 -34.32 39.57 15.86
C TRP A 72 -35.15 40.17 14.72
N GLY A 73 -35.31 39.42 13.63
CA GLY A 73 -36.19 39.75 12.51
C GLY A 73 -37.33 38.74 12.39
N SER A 74 -38.41 38.92 13.15
CA SER A 74 -39.58 38.05 13.12
C SER A 74 -40.46 38.31 11.90
N ILE A 75 -40.51 37.36 10.96
CA ILE A 75 -41.43 37.41 9.82
C ILE A 75 -42.78 36.81 10.22
N SER A 76 -43.82 37.64 10.17
CA SER A 76 -45.21 37.23 10.45
C SER A 76 -45.80 36.40 9.32
N ALA A 77 -46.58 35.37 9.66
CA ALA A 77 -47.29 34.56 8.68
C ALA A 77 -48.61 35.24 8.26
N SER A 78 -48.67 35.79 7.04
CA SER A 78 -49.96 36.17 6.44
C SER A 78 -49.97 36.09 4.91
N SER A 79 -51.05 35.49 4.40
CA SER A 79 -51.59 35.53 3.04
C SER A 79 -50.67 35.87 1.85
N ILE A 80 -50.22 34.84 1.12
CA ILE A 80 -50.05 34.93 -0.34
C ILE A 80 -51.02 33.94 -0.98
N ARG A 81 -51.80 34.42 -1.95
CA ARG A 81 -52.89 33.66 -2.59
C ARG A 81 -52.36 32.64 -3.58
N SER A 82 -53.10 31.55 -3.76
CA SER A 82 -52.86 30.56 -4.81
C SER A 82 -52.86 31.21 -6.20
N ASN A 83 -51.89 30.83 -7.04
CA ASN A 83 -52.05 30.93 -8.49
C ASN A 83 -51.36 29.73 -9.13
N CYS A 84 -52.15 28.83 -9.72
CA CYS A 84 -51.65 27.56 -10.26
C CYS A 84 -51.10 27.76 -11.68
N ILE A 85 -49.83 27.44 -11.92
CA ILE A 85 -49.21 27.53 -13.24
C ILE A 85 -48.58 26.19 -13.64
N GLY A 86 -48.99 25.70 -14.81
CA GLY A 86 -48.31 24.74 -15.68
C GLY A 86 -47.39 23.69 -15.06
N ARG A 87 -47.93 22.52 -14.67
CA ARG A 87 -47.13 21.29 -14.45
C ARG A 87 -46.66 20.73 -15.80
N GLN A 88 -45.60 21.30 -16.38
CA GLN A 88 -44.97 20.75 -17.58
C GLN A 88 -44.41 19.36 -17.30
N VAL A 89 -45.03 18.33 -17.87
CA VAL A 89 -44.50 16.96 -17.86
C VAL A 89 -43.43 16.86 -18.94
N VAL A 90 -42.17 16.98 -18.53
CA VAL A 90 -41.02 16.70 -19.42
C VAL A 90 -41.04 15.22 -19.75
N LYS A 91 -41.44 14.88 -20.98
CA LYS A 91 -41.23 13.54 -21.53
C LYS A 91 -39.72 13.36 -21.76
N VAL A 92 -39.07 12.67 -20.83
CA VAL A 92 -37.76 12.04 -21.10
C VAL A 92 -37.98 10.95 -22.15
N ASN A 93 -37.71 11.29 -23.41
CA ASN A 93 -37.60 10.30 -24.47
C ASN A 93 -36.43 9.37 -24.13
N ALA A 94 -36.68 8.07 -24.05
CA ALA A 94 -35.62 7.09 -23.93
C ALA A 94 -34.72 7.18 -25.18
N MET A 95 -33.45 7.56 -24.99
CA MET A 95 -32.51 7.61 -26.10
C MET A 95 -32.22 6.19 -26.57
N SER A 96 -32.23 6.01 -27.89
CA SER A 96 -31.98 4.72 -28.55
C SER A 96 -30.67 4.11 -28.05
N SER A 97 -30.69 2.80 -27.79
CA SER A 97 -29.47 2.03 -27.52
C SER A 97 -28.46 2.24 -28.65
N SER A 98 -27.24 2.65 -28.29
CA SER A 98 -26.09 2.55 -29.18
C SER A 98 -25.81 1.08 -29.51
N ALA A 99 -25.24 0.83 -30.69
CA ALA A 99 -24.79 -0.50 -31.10
C ALA A 99 -23.85 -1.14 -30.04
N PRO A 100 -23.74 -2.49 -29.99
CA PRO A 100 -22.74 -3.13 -29.16
C PRO A 100 -21.35 -2.64 -29.54
N SER A 101 -20.69 -1.96 -28.61
CA SER A 101 -19.28 -1.59 -28.75
C SER A 101 -18.46 -2.87 -28.97
N GLU A 102 -17.56 -2.88 -29.96
CA GLU A 102 -16.57 -3.95 -30.05
C GLU A 102 -15.88 -4.12 -28.70
N SER A 103 -15.85 -5.36 -28.20
CA SER A 103 -15.35 -5.67 -26.86
C SER A 103 -13.83 -5.57 -26.83
N LYS A 104 -13.32 -4.32 -26.78
CA LYS A 104 -11.89 -4.02 -26.79
C LYS A 104 -11.21 -4.68 -25.60
N THR A 105 -10.52 -5.79 -25.88
CA THR A 105 -9.76 -6.57 -24.90
C THR A 105 -8.81 -5.67 -24.12
N LEU A 106 -8.96 -5.68 -22.80
CA LEU A 106 -8.14 -4.88 -21.91
C LEU A 106 -6.75 -5.50 -21.73
N LYS A 107 -5.71 -4.69 -21.64
CA LYS A 107 -4.35 -5.16 -21.36
C LYS A 107 -3.90 -4.79 -19.95
N ILE A 108 -3.80 -5.78 -19.07
CA ILE A 108 -3.24 -5.63 -17.72
C ILE A 108 -1.79 -6.13 -17.70
N VAL A 109 -0.88 -5.33 -17.14
CA VAL A 109 0.53 -5.72 -16.96
C VAL A 109 0.82 -5.95 -15.47
N GLY A 110 1.24 -7.16 -15.12
CA GLY A 110 1.76 -7.51 -13.82
C GLY A 110 3.22 -7.08 -13.65
N ILE A 111 3.58 -6.47 -12.52
CA ILE A 111 4.95 -6.02 -12.23
C ILE A 111 5.36 -6.46 -10.82
N CYS A 112 6.44 -7.25 -10.70
CA CYS A 112 6.89 -7.85 -9.44
C CYS A 112 8.11 -7.14 -8.86
N GLY A 113 7.98 -6.57 -7.64
CA GLY A 113 9.09 -5.93 -6.93
C GLY A 113 10.12 -6.88 -6.30
N SER A 114 10.23 -8.13 -6.76
CA SER A 114 11.25 -9.07 -6.29
C SER A 114 11.66 -10.05 -7.38
N LEU A 115 12.96 -10.03 -7.70
CA LEU A 115 13.57 -10.79 -8.81
C LEU A 115 13.93 -12.25 -8.45
N ARG A 116 13.73 -12.68 -7.19
CA ARG A 116 14.11 -14.04 -6.76
C ARG A 116 13.24 -15.10 -7.45
N LYS A 117 13.83 -16.18 -7.97
CA LYS A 117 13.14 -17.24 -8.73
C LYS A 117 11.85 -17.73 -8.04
N GLY A 118 11.95 -18.13 -6.77
CA GLY A 118 10.81 -18.57 -5.94
C GLY A 118 9.98 -17.44 -5.33
N SER A 119 9.84 -16.29 -5.99
CA SER A 119 9.16 -15.10 -5.45
C SER A 119 7.67 -15.37 -5.25
N THR A 120 7.23 -15.36 -3.99
CA THR A 120 5.82 -15.39 -3.58
C THR A 120 5.01 -14.22 -4.16
N ASN A 121 5.66 -13.08 -4.42
CA ASN A 121 5.04 -11.93 -5.08
C ASN A 121 4.89 -12.17 -6.58
N ALA A 122 5.85 -12.87 -7.22
CA ALA A 122 5.66 -13.35 -8.59
C ALA A 122 4.57 -14.44 -8.66
N GLY A 123 4.47 -15.33 -7.67
CA GLY A 123 3.40 -16.31 -7.55
C GLY A 123 2.00 -15.70 -7.46
N LEU A 124 1.85 -14.55 -6.78
CA LEU A 124 0.60 -13.78 -6.82
C LEU A 124 0.27 -13.31 -8.24
N LEU A 125 1.25 -12.87 -9.04
CA LEU A 125 1.01 -12.49 -10.44
C LEU A 125 0.74 -13.71 -11.33
N ARG A 126 1.41 -14.85 -11.11
CA ARG A 126 1.12 -16.11 -11.83
C ARG A 126 -0.30 -16.59 -11.55
N ALA A 127 -0.73 -16.57 -10.30
CA ALA A 127 -2.11 -16.87 -9.90
C ALA A 127 -3.12 -15.87 -10.50
N ALA A 128 -2.79 -14.57 -10.56
CA ALA A 128 -3.65 -13.57 -11.19
C ALA A 128 -3.81 -13.80 -12.70
N GLY A 129 -2.74 -14.13 -13.42
CA GLY A 129 -2.81 -14.49 -14.84
C GLY A 129 -3.64 -15.75 -15.10
N GLU A 130 -3.53 -16.76 -14.24
CA GLU A 130 -4.34 -17.98 -14.30
C GLU A 130 -5.82 -17.76 -13.91
N ILE A 131 -6.15 -16.73 -13.10
CA ILE A 131 -7.53 -16.28 -12.85
C ILE A 131 -8.06 -15.53 -14.09
N VAL A 132 -7.30 -14.57 -14.63
CA VAL A 132 -7.67 -13.81 -15.85
C VAL A 132 -8.03 -14.76 -16.99
N LYS A 133 -7.15 -15.72 -17.29
CA LYS A 133 -7.31 -16.73 -18.34
C LYS A 133 -8.55 -17.62 -18.20
N LYS A 134 -9.12 -17.76 -16.99
CA LYS A 134 -10.28 -18.63 -16.73
C LYS A 134 -11.60 -17.88 -16.62
N GLU A 135 -11.57 -16.61 -16.22
CA GLU A 135 -12.76 -15.88 -15.75
C GLU A 135 -12.97 -14.51 -16.41
N PHE A 136 -11.94 -13.96 -17.05
CA PHE A 136 -11.96 -12.62 -17.63
C PHE A 136 -11.48 -12.66 -19.08
N PRO A 137 -12.27 -13.26 -20.01
CA PRO A 137 -11.86 -13.46 -21.41
C PRO A 137 -11.70 -12.16 -22.20
N ASP A 138 -12.23 -11.04 -21.69
CA ASP A 138 -12.02 -9.69 -22.21
C ASP A 138 -10.75 -9.01 -21.67
N VAL A 139 -9.90 -9.75 -20.93
CA VAL A 139 -8.65 -9.25 -20.35
C VAL A 139 -7.47 -10.12 -20.79
N THR A 140 -6.41 -9.47 -21.26
CA THR A 140 -5.08 -10.06 -21.42
C THR A 140 -4.20 -9.69 -20.24
N PHE A 141 -3.36 -10.63 -19.80
CA PHE A 141 -2.44 -10.43 -18.69
C PHE A 141 -1.03 -10.92 -19.08
N GLU A 142 -0.04 -10.01 -19.04
CA GLU A 142 1.38 -10.37 -19.12
C GLU A 142 2.11 -9.92 -17.86
N ILE A 143 3.20 -10.59 -17.50
CA ILE A 143 4.13 -10.11 -16.46
C ILE A 143 5.30 -9.44 -17.16
N ALA A 144 5.52 -8.15 -16.88
CA ALA A 144 6.71 -7.45 -17.37
C ALA A 144 7.93 -7.89 -16.56
N ASP A 145 8.97 -8.37 -17.25
CA ASP A 145 10.29 -8.49 -16.65
C ASP A 145 10.89 -7.10 -16.44
N ILE A 146 11.49 -6.91 -15.26
CA ILE A 146 12.20 -5.70 -14.85
C ILE A 146 13.63 -6.01 -14.37
N SER A 147 14.08 -7.27 -14.49
CA SER A 147 15.39 -7.73 -14.04
C SER A 147 16.55 -7.18 -14.87
N THR A 148 16.27 -6.80 -16.12
CA THR A 148 17.22 -6.25 -17.11
C THR A 148 17.23 -4.73 -17.18
N LEU A 149 16.46 -4.04 -16.33
CA LEU A 149 16.49 -2.58 -16.25
C LEU A 149 17.76 -2.12 -15.52
N PRO A 150 18.59 -1.23 -16.10
CA PRO A 150 19.64 -0.57 -15.34
C PRO A 150 19.03 0.29 -14.22
N PHE A 151 19.83 0.73 -13.25
CA PHE A 151 19.36 1.80 -12.36
C PHE A 151 19.18 3.11 -13.14
N VAL A 152 18.18 3.92 -12.77
CA VAL A 152 17.93 5.23 -13.39
C VAL A 152 19.19 6.09 -13.29
N ASN A 153 19.77 6.39 -14.45
CA ASN A 153 20.78 7.41 -14.65
C ASN A 153 20.41 8.21 -15.91
N THR A 154 20.33 9.53 -15.79
CA THR A 154 20.03 10.44 -16.90
C THR A 154 21.11 10.45 -17.98
N ASP A 155 22.34 10.03 -17.69
CA ASP A 155 23.40 9.90 -18.71
C ASP A 155 23.07 8.86 -19.79
N LEU A 156 22.11 7.96 -19.50
CA LEU A 156 21.60 6.95 -20.44
C LEU A 156 20.51 7.50 -21.37
N GLU A 157 20.08 8.75 -21.21
CA GLU A 157 19.02 9.41 -21.99
C GLU A 157 19.58 10.13 -23.22
N VAL A 158 20.25 9.38 -24.10
CA VAL A 158 20.96 9.92 -25.25
C VAL A 158 19.99 10.29 -26.37
N ASN A 159 19.99 11.57 -26.79
CA ASN A 159 19.16 12.09 -27.88
C ASN A 159 17.65 11.79 -27.75
N GLY A 160 17.13 11.71 -26.52
CA GLY A 160 15.72 11.38 -26.24
C GLY A 160 15.39 9.88 -26.37
N THR A 161 16.40 9.02 -26.48
CA THR A 161 16.27 7.55 -26.48
C THR A 161 16.72 6.96 -25.14
N TYR A 162 16.43 5.68 -24.92
CA TYR A 162 16.78 4.93 -23.71
C TYR A 162 17.47 3.61 -24.07
N PRO A 163 18.18 2.94 -23.13
CA PRO A 163 18.68 1.58 -23.33
C PRO A 163 17.55 0.61 -23.72
N GLN A 164 17.83 -0.39 -24.56
CA GLN A 164 16.78 -1.23 -25.17
C GLN A 164 15.82 -1.87 -24.15
N SER A 165 16.31 -2.39 -23.02
CA SER A 165 15.45 -2.97 -21.98
C SER A 165 14.51 -1.94 -21.33
N VAL A 166 14.93 -0.69 -21.22
CA VAL A 166 14.10 0.44 -20.78
C VAL A 166 13.07 0.79 -21.86
N ALA A 167 13.47 0.81 -23.13
CA ALA A 167 12.56 1.08 -24.26
C ALA A 167 11.47 0.00 -24.39
N ASP A 168 11.83 -1.29 -24.31
CA ASP A 168 10.91 -2.43 -24.36
C ASP A 168 9.94 -2.41 -23.17
N PHE A 169 10.44 -2.14 -21.96
CA PHE A 169 9.60 -1.98 -20.78
C PHE A 169 8.64 -0.78 -20.92
N ARG A 170 9.13 0.37 -21.38
CA ARG A 170 8.31 1.57 -21.65
C ARG A 170 7.23 1.27 -22.70
N ALA A 171 7.54 0.51 -23.76
CA ALA A 171 6.54 0.08 -24.75
C ALA A 171 5.44 -0.80 -24.12
N LYS A 172 5.79 -1.70 -23.20
CA LYS A 172 4.80 -2.50 -22.44
C LYS A 172 3.92 -1.63 -21.54
N VAL A 173 4.49 -0.65 -20.83
CA VAL A 173 3.75 0.29 -19.98
C VAL A 173 2.84 1.20 -20.81
N LEU A 174 3.31 1.71 -21.96
CA LEU A 174 2.51 2.50 -22.89
C LEU A 174 1.28 1.73 -23.37
N ALA A 175 1.47 0.49 -23.84
CA ALA A 175 0.41 -0.37 -24.35
C ALA A 175 -0.53 -0.96 -23.29
N ALA A 176 -0.23 -0.80 -22.00
CA ALA A 176 -1.06 -1.29 -20.91
C ALA A 176 -2.22 -0.33 -20.60
N ASP A 177 -3.39 -0.90 -20.34
CA ASP A 177 -4.58 -0.19 -19.85
C ASP A 177 -4.60 -0.08 -18.31
N GLY A 178 -3.84 -0.95 -17.65
CA GLY A 178 -3.69 -0.93 -16.20
C GLY A 178 -2.70 -1.97 -15.67
N PHE A 179 -2.49 -1.96 -14.36
CA PHE A 179 -1.35 -2.63 -13.74
C PHE A 179 -1.71 -3.39 -12.47
N LEU A 180 -1.10 -4.57 -12.30
CA LEU A 180 -1.13 -5.33 -11.05
C LEU A 180 0.27 -5.38 -10.45
N PHE A 181 0.52 -4.55 -9.44
CA PHE A 181 1.79 -4.51 -8.74
C PHE A 181 1.84 -5.56 -7.63
N ALA A 182 2.83 -6.45 -7.67
CA ALA A 182 3.17 -7.29 -6.53
C ALA A 182 4.34 -6.65 -5.77
N CYS A 183 4.03 -6.01 -4.64
CA CYS A 183 4.92 -5.09 -3.94
C CYS A 183 5.37 -5.65 -2.57
N PRO A 184 6.43 -6.49 -2.51
CA PRO A 184 6.99 -6.93 -1.23
C PRO A 184 7.48 -5.75 -0.39
N GLU A 185 7.63 -5.94 0.91
CA GLU A 185 8.05 -4.88 1.83
C GLU A 185 9.50 -5.06 2.24
N TYR A 186 10.36 -4.15 1.76
CA TYR A 186 11.76 -4.07 2.18
C TYR A 186 11.92 -2.82 3.05
N ASN A 187 12.31 -2.99 4.31
CA ASN A 187 12.54 -1.90 5.27
C ASN A 187 11.38 -0.88 5.33
N TYR A 188 10.16 -1.39 5.54
CA TYR A 188 8.89 -0.62 5.59
C TYR A 188 8.48 0.05 4.25
N SER A 189 9.21 -0.20 3.16
CA SER A 189 9.13 0.58 1.92
C SER A 189 8.99 -0.27 0.65
N VAL A 190 8.77 0.41 -0.48
CA VAL A 190 8.76 -0.15 -1.84
C VAL A 190 10.15 -0.70 -2.18
N PRO A 191 10.27 -1.88 -2.80
CA PRO A 191 11.56 -2.42 -3.24
C PRO A 191 12.22 -1.54 -4.30
N ALA A 192 13.54 -1.34 -4.20
CA ALA A 192 14.31 -0.50 -5.12
C ALA A 192 14.08 -0.86 -6.60
N VAL A 193 14.03 -2.15 -6.94
CA VAL A 193 13.77 -2.61 -8.32
C VAL A 193 12.41 -2.19 -8.87
N LEU A 194 11.37 -2.15 -8.01
CA LEU A 194 10.03 -1.71 -8.42
C LEU A 194 9.97 -0.18 -8.58
N LYS A 195 10.57 0.56 -7.63
CA LYS A 195 10.65 2.02 -7.72
C LYS A 195 11.44 2.45 -8.97
N ASN A 196 12.54 1.76 -9.27
CA ASN A 196 13.35 1.96 -10.47
C ASN A 196 12.56 1.75 -11.77
N ALA A 197 11.73 0.71 -11.85
CA ALA A 197 10.84 0.48 -12.99
C ALA A 197 9.79 1.59 -13.15
N ILE A 198 9.20 2.05 -12.04
CA ILE A 198 8.27 3.19 -12.02
C ILE A 198 8.96 4.46 -12.54
N ASP A 199 10.17 4.74 -12.05
CA ASP A 199 10.91 5.93 -12.40
C ASP A 199 11.35 5.93 -13.88
N TRP A 200 11.75 4.78 -14.44
CA TRP A 200 12.07 4.67 -15.86
C TRP A 200 10.90 4.97 -16.80
N ALA A 201 9.67 4.57 -16.43
CA ALA A 201 8.48 4.85 -17.23
C ALA A 201 7.78 6.18 -16.90
N SER A 202 8.21 6.89 -15.84
CA SER A 202 7.79 8.28 -15.57
C SER A 202 8.64 9.31 -16.31
N ARG A 203 9.84 8.95 -16.81
CA ARG A 203 10.68 9.82 -17.66
C ARG A 203 9.87 10.35 -18.86
N PRO A 204 9.98 11.64 -19.26
CA PRO A 204 9.04 12.25 -20.20
C PRO A 204 8.95 11.54 -21.56
N PRO A 205 7.74 11.30 -22.11
CA PRO A 205 6.42 11.49 -21.48
C PRO A 205 6.15 10.43 -20.39
N ASN A 206 5.45 10.84 -19.32
CA ASN A 206 4.97 9.91 -18.29
C ASN A 206 4.01 8.88 -18.90
N LEU A 207 4.31 7.59 -18.75
CA LEU A 207 3.52 6.51 -19.36
C LEU A 207 2.48 5.89 -18.41
N TRP A 208 2.46 6.34 -17.14
CA TRP A 208 1.59 5.84 -16.07
C TRP A 208 0.26 6.60 -15.92
N ALA A 209 0.16 7.81 -16.47
CA ALA A 209 -0.99 8.70 -16.27
C ALA A 209 -2.31 8.08 -16.73
N ASP A 210 -3.39 8.43 -16.02
CA ASP A 210 -4.80 8.09 -16.29
C ASP A 210 -5.11 6.57 -16.33
N LYS A 211 -4.18 5.72 -15.86
CA LYS A 211 -4.29 4.25 -15.91
C LYS A 211 -4.70 3.65 -14.56
N GLY A 212 -5.38 2.50 -14.64
CA GLY A 212 -5.91 1.81 -13.47
C GLY A 212 -4.87 0.89 -12.83
N ALA A 213 -4.75 0.91 -11.51
CA ALA A 213 -3.77 0.09 -10.80
C ALA A 213 -4.37 -0.68 -9.62
N ALA A 214 -3.74 -1.80 -9.28
CA ALA A 214 -3.94 -2.50 -8.02
C ALA A 214 -2.58 -2.89 -7.43
N VAL A 215 -2.54 -3.06 -6.10
CA VAL A 215 -1.38 -3.60 -5.40
C VAL A 215 -1.78 -4.80 -4.56
N VAL A 216 -1.00 -5.86 -4.70
CA VAL A 216 -1.02 -7.06 -3.85
C VAL A 216 0.37 -7.23 -3.24
N SER A 217 0.47 -7.90 -2.10
CA SER A 217 1.75 -8.17 -1.48
C SER A 217 1.77 -9.52 -0.76
N ALA A 218 2.95 -10.13 -0.69
CA ALA A 218 3.25 -11.27 0.15
C ALA A 218 4.53 -10.99 0.94
N GLY A 219 4.45 -10.94 2.27
CA GLY A 219 5.58 -10.63 3.14
C GLY A 219 5.42 -11.10 4.58
N GLY A 220 6.44 -10.87 5.40
CA GLY A 220 6.38 -11.07 6.85
C GLY A 220 5.58 -9.98 7.56
N GLY A 221 5.38 -10.12 8.88
CA GLY A 221 4.78 -9.08 9.73
C GLY A 221 3.37 -8.67 9.27
N ALA A 222 3.28 -7.47 8.67
CA ALA A 222 2.04 -6.87 8.16
C ALA A 222 1.69 -7.28 6.71
N GLY A 223 2.34 -8.31 6.15
CA GLY A 223 2.05 -8.84 4.81
C GLY A 223 2.38 -7.88 3.65
N GLY A 224 3.04 -6.75 3.94
CA GLY A 224 3.40 -5.70 2.99
C GLY A 224 2.40 -4.55 2.85
N ALA A 225 1.61 -4.28 3.88
CA ALA A 225 0.74 -3.10 3.92
C ALA A 225 1.51 -1.76 3.73
N ARG A 226 2.73 -1.61 4.29
CA ARG A 226 3.45 -0.32 4.30
C ARG A 226 4.07 -0.01 2.95
N SER A 227 4.69 -1.00 2.31
CA SER A 227 5.16 -0.88 0.91
C SER A 227 3.99 -0.61 -0.05
N SER A 228 2.83 -1.20 0.20
CA SER A 228 1.62 -0.95 -0.59
C SER A 228 1.10 0.48 -0.48
N TYR A 229 1.10 1.08 0.72
CA TYR A 229 0.75 2.50 0.88
C TYR A 229 1.83 3.45 0.35
N HIS A 230 3.12 3.15 0.53
CA HIS A 230 4.20 4.00 0.02
C HIS A 230 4.27 3.98 -1.53
N LEU A 231 3.90 2.85 -2.15
CA LEU A 231 3.67 2.76 -3.60
C LEU A 231 2.52 3.67 -4.05
N ARG A 232 1.36 3.61 -3.36
CA ARG A 232 0.20 4.48 -3.61
C ARG A 232 0.53 5.97 -3.42
N GLN A 233 1.38 6.32 -2.45
CA GLN A 233 1.86 7.69 -2.27
C GLN A 233 2.74 8.15 -3.45
N SER A 234 3.64 7.28 -3.94
CA SER A 234 4.45 7.57 -5.13
C SER A 234 3.60 7.75 -6.39
N ALA A 235 2.48 7.01 -6.48
CA ALA A 235 1.55 7.03 -7.61
C ALA A 235 0.88 8.39 -7.84
N VAL A 236 0.76 9.23 -6.81
CA VAL A 236 0.14 10.57 -6.87
C VAL A 236 0.91 11.53 -7.79
N TYR A 237 2.23 11.38 -7.91
CA TYR A 237 3.06 12.25 -8.78
C TYR A 237 3.01 11.86 -10.26
N ILE A 238 2.55 10.64 -10.56
CA ILE A 238 2.56 10.04 -11.92
C ILE A 238 1.14 9.77 -12.45
N ASP A 239 0.13 10.36 -11.82
CA ASP A 239 -1.29 10.30 -12.18
C ASP A 239 -1.84 8.86 -12.32
N LEU A 240 -1.35 7.94 -11.48
CA LEU A 240 -1.65 6.50 -11.56
C LEU A 240 -2.73 6.10 -10.54
N HIS A 241 -3.89 5.65 -11.02
CA HIS A 241 -5.11 5.56 -10.22
C HIS A 241 -5.34 4.15 -9.63
N PHE A 242 -5.03 3.98 -8.34
CA PHE A 242 -5.22 2.69 -7.64
C PHE A 242 -6.66 2.42 -7.18
N ILE A 243 -7.11 1.16 -7.29
CA ILE A 243 -8.31 0.68 -6.59
C ILE A 243 -8.11 0.72 -5.07
N ASN A 244 -9.15 1.05 -4.31
CA ASN A 244 -9.07 1.16 -2.85
C ASN A 244 -9.50 -0.11 -2.10
N LYS A 245 -10.27 -1.01 -2.72
CA LYS A 245 -10.67 -2.32 -2.18
C LYS A 245 -10.83 -3.35 -3.32
N PRO A 246 -10.70 -4.65 -3.01
CA PRO A 246 -10.15 -5.20 -1.77
C PRO A 246 -8.65 -4.90 -1.63
N GLU A 247 -8.14 -4.98 -0.41
CA GLU A 247 -6.70 -4.90 -0.12
C GLU A 247 -6.16 -6.30 0.17
N MET A 248 -4.93 -6.59 -0.26
CA MET A 248 -4.37 -7.94 -0.21
C MET A 248 -2.92 -7.93 0.29
N PHE A 249 -2.74 -8.23 1.57
CA PHE A 249 -1.44 -8.31 2.25
C PHE A 249 -1.27 -9.72 2.85
N VAL A 250 -0.60 -10.62 2.14
CA VAL A 250 -0.48 -12.03 2.53
C VAL A 250 0.68 -12.21 3.51
N ARG A 251 0.37 -12.62 4.74
CA ARG A 251 1.33 -12.85 5.83
C ARG A 251 1.96 -14.25 5.67
N ILE A 252 3.11 -14.33 5.01
CA ILE A 252 3.67 -15.62 4.50
C ILE A 252 4.12 -16.61 5.59
N PHE A 253 4.30 -16.14 6.82
CA PHE A 253 4.70 -16.96 7.97
C PHE A 253 3.52 -17.34 8.88
N GLU A 254 2.30 -16.93 8.52
CA GLU A 254 1.08 -17.29 9.25
C GLU A 254 0.47 -18.58 8.68
N ALA A 255 -0.01 -19.46 9.56
CA ALA A 255 -0.64 -20.71 9.15
C ALA A 255 -2.07 -20.49 8.64
N PRO A 256 -2.58 -21.31 7.69
CA PRO A 256 -1.90 -22.39 6.97
C PRO A 256 -0.89 -21.88 5.92
N LYS A 257 0.05 -22.76 5.50
CA LYS A 257 1.09 -22.47 4.47
C LYS A 257 0.44 -21.88 3.21
N LYS A 258 0.78 -20.62 2.89
CA LYS A 258 0.11 -19.84 1.82
C LYS A 258 0.65 -20.09 0.41
N PHE A 259 1.92 -20.48 0.31
CA PHE A 259 2.63 -20.70 -0.95
C PHE A 259 3.41 -22.02 -0.92
N ASP A 260 3.66 -22.62 -2.07
CA ASP A 260 4.52 -23.79 -2.23
C ASP A 260 6.03 -23.43 -2.22
N GLU A 261 6.89 -24.38 -2.59
CA GLU A 261 8.35 -24.18 -2.67
C GLU A 261 8.82 -23.43 -3.92
N ASN A 262 8.01 -23.39 -4.99
CA ASN A 262 8.21 -22.54 -6.16
C ASN A 262 7.73 -21.09 -5.92
N GLY A 263 7.06 -20.85 -4.79
CA GLY A 263 6.43 -19.59 -4.43
C GLY A 263 5.06 -19.39 -5.07
N ASP A 264 4.43 -20.43 -5.60
CA ASP A 264 3.09 -20.40 -6.18
C ASP A 264 2.00 -20.44 -5.10
N LEU A 265 0.88 -19.75 -5.36
CA LEU A 265 -0.20 -19.56 -4.40
C LEU A 265 -1.05 -20.84 -4.28
N ILE A 266 -1.13 -21.41 -3.07
CA ILE A 266 -1.93 -22.62 -2.79
C ILE A 266 -3.15 -22.37 -1.90
N ASP A 267 -3.17 -21.25 -1.15
CA ASP A 267 -4.25 -20.92 -0.23
C ASP A 267 -5.50 -20.36 -0.92
N LYS A 268 -6.60 -21.11 -0.85
CA LYS A 268 -7.86 -20.77 -1.54
C LYS A 268 -8.55 -19.50 -1.02
N ALA A 269 -8.32 -19.12 0.25
CA ALA A 269 -8.83 -17.85 0.77
C ALA A 269 -8.09 -16.66 0.13
N ALA A 270 -6.75 -16.70 0.06
CA ALA A 270 -5.96 -15.71 -0.65
C ALA A 270 -6.24 -15.69 -2.17
N GLU A 271 -6.48 -16.84 -2.81
CA GLU A 271 -6.91 -16.93 -4.21
C GLU A 271 -8.26 -16.24 -4.44
N GLY A 272 -9.23 -16.43 -3.54
CA GLY A 272 -10.52 -15.73 -3.58
C GLY A 272 -10.40 -14.21 -3.44
N ILE A 273 -9.51 -13.73 -2.57
CA ILE A 273 -9.23 -12.29 -2.43
C ILE A 273 -8.57 -11.75 -3.72
N LEU A 274 -7.59 -12.47 -4.28
CA LEU A 274 -6.91 -12.10 -5.52
C LEU A 274 -7.87 -11.99 -6.71
N ARG A 275 -8.85 -12.89 -6.78
CA ARG A 275 -9.93 -12.89 -7.78
C ARG A 275 -10.77 -11.61 -7.70
N GLU A 276 -11.15 -11.19 -6.49
CA GLU A 276 -11.86 -9.92 -6.29
C GLU A 276 -10.96 -8.68 -6.51
N VAL A 277 -9.63 -8.77 -6.30
CA VAL A 277 -8.66 -7.72 -6.73
C VAL A 277 -8.68 -7.58 -8.25
N VAL A 278 -8.52 -8.67 -9.01
CA VAL A 278 -8.49 -8.66 -10.49
C VAL A 278 -9.81 -8.12 -11.05
N LYS A 279 -10.94 -8.61 -10.54
CA LYS A 279 -12.30 -8.15 -10.89
C LYS A 279 -12.50 -6.65 -10.63
N SER A 280 -12.03 -6.16 -9.49
CA SER A 280 -12.13 -4.74 -9.12
C SER A 280 -11.21 -3.86 -9.98
N LEU A 281 -10.00 -4.33 -10.28
CA LEU A 281 -9.07 -3.66 -11.20
C LEU A 281 -9.67 -3.55 -12.61
N ARG A 282 -10.21 -4.65 -13.16
CA ARG A 282 -10.91 -4.65 -14.45
C ARG A 282 -12.05 -3.64 -14.47
N ALA A 283 -12.93 -3.65 -13.47
CA ALA A 283 -14.05 -2.72 -13.37
C ALA A 283 -13.61 -1.25 -13.21
N TRP A 284 -12.46 -1.00 -12.58
CA TRP A 284 -11.88 0.33 -12.44
C TRP A 284 -11.25 0.85 -13.73
N ILE A 285 -10.49 0.01 -14.45
CA ILE A 285 -9.93 0.35 -15.78
C ILE A 285 -11.04 0.71 -16.76
N ILE A 286 -12.17 -0.02 -16.74
CA ILE A 286 -13.34 0.33 -17.57
C ILE A 286 -13.93 1.69 -17.16
N ARG A 287 -13.99 1.98 -15.86
CA ARG A 287 -14.62 3.22 -15.34
C ARG A 287 -13.84 4.49 -15.66
N ILE A 288 -12.50 4.46 -15.67
CA ILE A 288 -11.68 5.67 -15.86
C ILE A 288 -11.33 5.94 -17.34
N LYS A 289 -11.72 5.03 -18.25
CA LYS A 289 -11.55 5.17 -19.70
C LYS A 289 -12.71 5.91 -20.40
N HIS A 290 -13.73 6.32 -19.64
CA HIS A 290 -15.02 6.82 -20.12
C HIS A 290 -15.51 7.98 -19.25
#